data_AF-A0A935YKB9-F1
#
_entry.id   AF-A0A935YKB9-F1
#
_cell.length_a   1.000
_cell.length_b   1.000
_cell.length_c   1.000
_cell.angle_alpha   90.00
_cell.angle_beta   90.00
_cell.angle_gamma   90.00
#
_symmetry.space_group_name_H-M   'P 1'
#
loop_
_entity.id
_entity.type
_entity.pdbx_description
1 polymer ?
#
loop_
_entity_poly.entity_id
_entity_poly.type
_entity_poly.pdbx_seq_one_letter_code
_entity_poly.pdbx_strand_id
1 'polypeptide(L)'
;MMLPADVTSQATYYPDALAVGPVIVAAQAVLRLDPDGIYVHCNSTHTTIGITDASISTTGEIVLTHAQVGPCAGLFVSPDETLAGERGVTAGGSGGGSETRIRVHHPSIPARRLYLHKPEEYALVASPYANLWVIVLQMVRPATVQ
;
A
#
# COMPACT_ATOMS: atom_id res chain seq x y z
N MET A 1 -15.48 -35.95 7.20
CA MET A 1 -15.35 -34.89 6.19
C MET A 1 -13.94 -34.35 6.30
N MET A 2 -13.04 -34.79 5.41
CA MET A 2 -11.63 -34.37 5.42
C MET A 2 -11.51 -32.97 4.81
N LEU A 3 -10.75 -32.09 5.46
CA LEU A 3 -10.31 -30.83 4.87
C LEU A 3 -9.32 -31.13 3.73
N PRO A 4 -9.37 -30.42 2.59
CA PRO A 4 -8.39 -30.60 1.54
C PRO A 4 -7.02 -30.11 2.01
N ALA A 5 -6.02 -30.94 1.72
CA ALA A 5 -4.61 -30.57 1.73
C ALA A 5 -4.35 -29.49 0.66
N ASP A 6 -3.27 -28.75 0.87
CA ASP A 6 -2.67 -27.78 -0.08
C ASP A 6 -3.20 -26.34 -0.03
N VAL A 7 -2.97 -25.70 1.11
CA VAL A 7 -2.44 -24.32 1.10
C VAL A 7 -1.18 -24.31 1.97
N THR A 8 -0.09 -24.84 1.44
CA THR A 8 1.25 -24.49 1.93
C THR A 8 1.48 -23.03 1.56
N SER A 9 1.08 -22.10 2.44
CA SER A 9 1.71 -20.79 2.45
C SER A 9 3.19 -21.04 2.71
N GLN A 10 4.02 -21.03 1.65
CA GLN A 10 5.46 -20.95 1.82
C GLN A 10 5.77 -19.55 2.35
N ALA A 11 5.52 -19.33 3.64
CA ALA A 11 6.33 -18.40 4.39
C ALA A 11 7.76 -18.92 4.21
N THR A 12 8.59 -18.19 3.46
CA THR A 12 10.00 -18.50 3.37
C THR A 12 10.58 -18.24 4.75
N TYR A 13 10.56 -19.27 5.60
CA TYR A 13 11.27 -19.29 6.87
C TYR A 13 12.75 -19.49 6.51
N TYR A 14 13.59 -18.53 6.90
CA TYR A 14 15.04 -18.61 6.73
C TYR A 14 15.64 -19.14 8.06
N PRO A 15 15.80 -20.47 8.24
CA PRO A 15 16.38 -21.03 9.47
C PRO A 15 17.85 -20.61 9.65
N ASP A 16 18.51 -20.28 8.55
CA ASP A 16 19.87 -19.78 8.50
C ASP A 16 19.86 -18.28 8.20
N ALA A 17 19.63 -17.45 9.22
CA ALA A 17 20.08 -16.06 9.16
C ALA A 17 21.62 -16.07 9.15
N LEU A 18 22.20 -16.31 7.97
CA LEU A 18 23.64 -16.29 7.73
C LEU A 18 24.22 -14.92 8.12
N ALA A 19 25.52 -14.88 8.41
CA ALA A 19 26.29 -13.82 9.10
C ALA A 19 26.10 -12.34 8.64
N VAL A 20 25.31 -12.07 7.60
CA VAL A 20 24.79 -10.75 7.22
C VAL A 20 23.30 -10.93 6.91
N GLY A 21 22.45 -10.68 7.92
CA GLY A 21 21.00 -10.92 7.82
C GLY A 21 20.29 -10.07 6.75
N PRO A 22 19.02 -10.38 6.43
CA PRO A 22 18.22 -9.56 5.52
C PRO A 22 18.13 -8.11 6.02
N VAL A 23 18.27 -7.14 5.12
CA VAL A 23 18.11 -5.72 5.44
C VAL A 23 16.65 -5.34 5.24
N ILE A 24 16.08 -4.62 6.20
CA ILE A 24 14.76 -4.01 6.04
C ILE A 24 14.96 -2.62 5.46
N VAL A 25 14.40 -2.39 4.28
CA VAL A 25 14.33 -1.06 3.65
C VAL A 25 12.90 -0.55 3.71
N ALA A 26 12.75 0.75 3.93
CA ALA A 26 11.46 1.42 3.87
C ALA A 26 11.25 2.00 2.46
N ALA A 27 10.12 1.65 1.85
CA ALA A 27 9.52 2.42 0.78
C ALA A 27 8.37 3.25 1.38
N GLN A 28 8.32 4.54 1.09
CA GLN A 28 7.26 5.42 1.58
C GLN A 28 6.73 6.32 0.47
N ALA A 29 5.45 6.67 0.56
CA ALA A 29 4.83 7.66 -0.30
C ALA A 29 3.71 8.38 0.43
N VAL A 30 3.43 9.59 -0.05
CA VAL A 30 2.16 10.26 0.19
C VAL A 30 1.37 10.16 -1.10
N LEU A 31 0.17 9.60 -1.05
CA LEU A 31 -0.72 9.49 -2.20
C LEU A 31 -1.76 10.59 -2.11
N ARG A 32 -1.85 11.44 -3.13
CA ARG A 32 -2.96 12.40 -3.25
C ARG A 32 -4.11 11.71 -3.95
N LEU A 33 -5.31 11.77 -3.36
CA LEU A 33 -6.56 11.40 -4.02
C LEU A 33 -7.21 12.67 -4.54
N ASP A 34 -6.66 13.22 -5.62
CA ASP A 34 -7.11 14.48 -6.20
C ASP A 34 -8.39 14.28 -7.03
N PRO A 35 -9.29 15.26 -7.16
CA PRO A 35 -10.39 15.17 -8.13
C PRO A 35 -9.98 14.76 -9.55
N ASP A 36 -8.77 15.12 -10.00
CA ASP A 36 -8.26 14.77 -11.32
C ASP A 36 -7.60 13.38 -11.39
N GLY A 37 -7.43 12.71 -10.24
CA GLY A 37 -6.90 11.36 -10.16
C GLY A 37 -5.88 11.15 -9.04
N ILE A 38 -5.49 9.89 -8.86
CA ILE A 38 -4.46 9.53 -7.88
C ILE A 38 -3.06 9.79 -8.43
N TYR A 39 -2.17 10.29 -7.59
CA TYR A 39 -0.74 10.35 -7.90
C TYR A 39 0.13 10.29 -6.64
N VAL A 40 1.41 9.99 -6.85
CA VAL A 40 2.45 10.08 -5.82
C VAL A 40 2.78 11.55 -5.58
N HIS A 41 2.39 12.07 -4.41
CA HIS A 41 2.57 13.47 -4.04
C HIS A 41 3.96 13.71 -3.44
N CYS A 42 4.65 14.73 -3.95
CA CYS A 42 5.98 15.14 -3.48
C CYS A 42 6.11 16.66 -3.52
N ASN A 43 6.59 17.27 -2.44
CA ASN A 43 6.88 18.71 -2.35
C ASN A 43 7.92 18.97 -1.24
N SER A 44 8.07 20.23 -0.80
CA SER A 44 9.04 20.58 0.26
C SER A 44 8.75 19.96 1.64
N THR A 45 7.57 19.39 1.87
CA THR A 45 7.17 18.77 3.14
C THR A 45 6.81 17.28 3.02
N HIS A 46 6.61 16.76 1.81
CA HIS A 46 6.26 15.37 1.54
C HIS A 46 7.32 14.75 0.63
N THR A 47 8.00 13.71 1.10
CA THR A 47 9.04 13.01 0.32
C THR A 47 8.61 11.58 0.05
N THR A 48 8.76 11.14 -1.20
CA THR A 48 8.55 9.74 -1.61
C THR A 48 9.89 9.05 -1.79
N ILE A 49 10.01 7.81 -1.30
CA ILE A 49 11.20 6.97 -1.40
C ILE A 49 10.76 5.56 -1.80
N GLY A 50 11.37 4.98 -2.83
CA GLY A 50 11.18 3.57 -3.18
C GLY A 50 9.80 3.19 -3.75
N ILE A 51 8.86 4.14 -3.87
CA ILE A 51 7.61 3.99 -4.62
C ILE A 51 7.75 4.77 -5.93
N THR A 52 7.44 4.14 -7.05
CA THR A 52 7.65 4.71 -8.40
C THR A 52 6.35 5.14 -9.08
N ASP A 53 5.24 4.50 -8.73
CA ASP A 53 3.95 4.77 -9.36
C ASP A 53 2.79 4.46 -8.42
N ALA A 54 1.64 5.08 -8.69
CA ALA A 54 0.38 4.82 -8.03
C ALA A 54 -0.77 4.87 -9.06
N SER A 55 -1.60 3.82 -9.08
CA SER A 55 -2.73 3.73 -9.99
C SER A 55 -3.96 3.12 -9.31
N ILE A 56 -5.12 3.21 -9.96
CA ILE A 56 -6.34 2.50 -9.52
C ILE A 56 -6.53 1.28 -10.42
N SER A 57 -6.64 0.10 -9.81
CA SER A 57 -6.89 -1.14 -10.54
C SER A 57 -8.34 -1.22 -11.06
N THR A 58 -8.58 -2.14 -11.99
CA THR A 58 -9.94 -2.52 -12.42
C THR A 58 -10.80 -3.09 -11.30
N THR A 59 -10.20 -3.55 -10.20
CA THR A 59 -10.89 -4.00 -8.97
C THR A 59 -11.12 -2.86 -7.97
N GLY A 60 -10.74 -1.62 -8.31
CA GLY A 60 -10.93 -0.43 -7.49
C GLY A 60 -10.01 -0.34 -6.28
N GLU A 61 -8.90 -1.09 -6.28
CA GLU A 61 -7.83 -0.98 -5.29
C GLU A 61 -6.81 0.05 -5.78
N ILE A 62 -6.16 0.76 -4.86
CA ILE A 62 -4.96 1.52 -5.24
C ILE A 62 -3.81 0.52 -5.36
N VAL A 63 -3.04 0.60 -6.43
CA VAL A 63 -1.83 -0.20 -6.66
C VAL A 63 -0.64 0.74 -6.60
N LEU A 64 0.30 0.42 -5.71
CA LEU A 64 1.60 1.09 -5.62
C LEU A 64 2.66 0.19 -6.20
N THR A 65 3.49 0.73 -7.09
CA THR A 65 4.64 0.03 -7.66
C THR A 65 5.90 0.42 -6.90
N HIS A 66 6.70 -0.58 -6.52
CA HIS A 66 7.92 -0.38 -5.76
C HIS A 66 9.15 -0.39 -6.68
N ALA A 67 10.14 0.44 -6.36
CA ALA A 67 11.45 0.42 -7.01
C ALA A 67 12.25 -0.85 -6.66
N GLN A 68 12.00 -1.41 -5.48
CA GLN A 68 12.64 -2.62 -4.98
C GLN A 68 11.62 -3.76 -4.82
N VAL A 69 12.04 -4.98 -5.14
CA VAL A 69 11.20 -6.18 -5.03
C VAL A 69 11.64 -6.98 -3.82
N GLY A 70 10.73 -7.20 -2.87
CA GLY A 70 11.04 -7.96 -1.66
C GLY A 70 9.80 -8.33 -0.86
N PRO A 71 9.85 -9.39 -0.04
CA PRO A 71 8.77 -9.74 0.87
C PRO A 71 8.41 -8.57 1.79
N CYS A 72 7.12 -8.39 2.08
CA CYS A 72 6.66 -7.38 3.02
C CYS A 72 6.96 -7.85 4.46
N ALA A 73 7.72 -7.04 5.21
CA ALA A 73 7.98 -7.22 6.63
C ALA A 73 6.98 -6.42 7.50
N GLY A 74 6.40 -5.36 6.96
CA GLY A 74 5.47 -4.48 7.65
C GLY A 74 4.86 -3.46 6.69
N LEU A 75 3.66 -3.00 7.01
CA LEU A 75 2.91 -2.08 6.17
C LEU A 75 2.08 -1.14 7.02
N PHE A 76 2.18 0.14 6.73
CA PHE A 76 1.38 1.20 7.33
C PHE A 76 0.63 1.93 6.21
N VAL A 77 -0.67 2.08 6.38
CA VAL A 77 -1.52 2.89 5.51
C VAL A 77 -2.37 3.75 6.43
N SER A 78 -2.17 5.07 6.38
CA SER A 78 -2.89 6.02 7.21
C SER A 78 -3.55 7.08 6.36
N PRO A 79 -4.89 7.16 6.37
CA PRO A 79 -5.57 8.36 5.90
C PRO A 79 -5.22 9.55 6.79
N ASP A 80 -5.16 10.73 6.19
CA ASP A 80 -4.99 12.01 6.88
C ASP A 80 -6.27 12.50 7.57
N GLU A 81 -6.23 13.69 8.16
CA GLU A 81 -7.34 14.30 8.90
C GLU A 81 -8.57 14.51 8.00
N THR A 82 -8.37 14.89 6.74
CA THR A 82 -9.44 15.06 5.75
C THR A 82 -10.18 13.74 5.53
N LEU A 83 -9.44 12.65 5.33
CA LEU A 83 -10.03 11.34 5.06
C LEU A 83 -10.56 10.67 6.34
N ALA A 84 -9.72 10.48 7.34
CA ALA A 84 -10.08 9.76 8.56
C ALA A 84 -11.00 10.57 9.45
N GLY A 85 -10.69 11.85 9.69
CA GLY A 85 -11.39 12.70 10.65
C GLY A 85 -12.74 13.19 10.13
N GLU A 86 -12.76 13.80 8.94
CA GLU A 86 -13.97 14.43 8.40
C GLU A 86 -14.89 13.43 7.70
N ARG A 87 -14.34 12.40 7.05
CA ARG A 87 -15.09 11.47 6.19
C ARG A 87 -15.21 10.06 6.75
N GLY A 88 -14.52 9.75 7.85
CA GLY A 88 -14.53 8.42 8.46
C GLY A 88 -13.93 7.34 7.56
N VAL A 89 -13.08 7.73 6.61
CA VAL A 89 -12.41 6.80 5.69
C VAL A 89 -11.37 5.99 6.46
N THR A 90 -11.33 4.69 6.20
CA THR A 90 -10.24 3.83 6.66
C THR A 90 -9.59 3.15 5.46
N ALA A 91 -8.32 2.77 5.60
CA ALA A 91 -7.60 2.11 4.52
C ALA A 91 -6.75 0.97 5.09
N GLY A 92 -6.65 -0.10 4.32
CA GLY A 92 -5.84 -1.26 4.67
C GLY A 92 -5.07 -1.71 3.44
N GLY A 93 -3.77 -1.93 3.62
CA GLY A 93 -2.91 -2.42 2.56
C GLY A 93 -2.69 -3.93 2.67
N SER A 94 -2.44 -4.56 1.53
CA SER A 94 -1.75 -5.84 1.41
C SER A 94 -0.54 -5.61 0.50
N GLY A 95 0.58 -6.25 0.77
CA GLY A 95 1.78 -5.98 -0.01
C GLY A 95 2.83 -7.08 0.09
N GLY A 96 3.76 -7.02 -0.85
CA GLY A 96 4.90 -7.93 -0.99
C GLY A 96 5.35 -8.00 -2.45
N GLY A 97 6.62 -8.29 -2.67
CA GLY A 97 7.19 -8.29 -4.02
C GLY A 97 7.29 -6.88 -4.59
N SER A 98 6.78 -6.69 -5.81
CA SER A 98 6.87 -5.44 -6.58
C SER A 98 5.72 -4.46 -6.34
N GLU A 99 4.66 -4.88 -5.65
CA GLU A 99 3.44 -4.08 -5.49
C GLU A 99 2.87 -4.10 -4.06
N THR A 100 2.20 -3.01 -3.72
CA THR A 100 1.26 -2.92 -2.59
C THR A 100 -0.12 -2.56 -3.12
N ARG A 101 -1.15 -3.26 -2.64
CA ARG A 101 -2.55 -3.01 -2.95
C ARG A 101 -3.26 -2.44 -1.74
N ILE A 102 -3.95 -1.33 -1.90
CA ILE A 102 -4.66 -0.65 -0.81
C ILE A 102 -6.16 -0.68 -1.10
N ARG A 103 -6.91 -1.17 -0.12
CA ARG A 103 -8.36 -1.09 -0.08
C ARG A 103 -8.78 0.08 0.79
N VAL A 104 -9.62 0.94 0.24
CA VAL A 104 -10.20 2.07 0.96
C VAL A 104 -11.63 1.74 1.34
N HIS A 105 -12.03 2.18 2.52
CA HIS A 105 -13.31 1.90 3.11
C HIS A 105 -14.01 3.18 3.52
N HIS A 106 -15.32 3.24 3.32
CA HIS A 106 -16.14 4.42 3.64
C HIS A 106 -17.44 4.00 4.34
N PRO A 107 -17.88 4.71 5.39
CA PRO A 107 -19.04 4.30 6.19
C PRO A 107 -20.37 4.32 5.43
N SER A 108 -20.48 5.11 4.36
CA SER A 108 -21.71 5.16 3.54
C SER A 108 -21.89 3.97 2.58
N ILE A 109 -20.89 3.10 2.40
CA ILE A 109 -20.93 2.03 1.42
C ILE A 109 -21.28 0.69 2.08
N PRO A 110 -22.22 -0.11 1.51
CA PRO A 110 -22.49 -1.47 1.96
C PRO A 110 -21.24 -2.36 1.89
N ALA A 111 -20.99 -3.18 2.90
CA ALA A 111 -19.73 -3.91 3.12
C ALA A 111 -18.47 -3.03 3.29
N ARG A 112 -18.67 -1.71 3.37
CA ARG A 112 -17.67 -0.67 3.68
C ARG A 112 -16.49 -0.57 2.72
N ARG A 113 -16.41 -1.30 1.61
CA ARG A 113 -15.28 -1.20 0.66
C ARG A 113 -15.63 -0.30 -0.53
N LEU A 114 -14.76 0.64 -0.86
CA LEU A 114 -14.84 1.42 -2.10
C LEU A 114 -14.22 0.69 -3.29
N TYR A 115 -14.83 0.89 -4.45
CA TYR A 115 -14.34 0.54 -5.77
C TYR A 115 -13.93 1.82 -6.48
N LEU A 116 -12.69 2.26 -6.25
CA LEU A 116 -12.21 3.58 -6.66
C LEU A 116 -12.16 3.82 -8.17
N HIS A 117 -12.32 2.79 -9.00
CA HIS A 117 -12.45 2.95 -10.45
C HIS A 117 -13.83 3.53 -10.84
N LYS A 118 -14.80 3.51 -9.93
CA LYS A 118 -16.11 4.11 -10.14
C LYS A 118 -16.07 5.58 -9.72
N PRO A 119 -16.39 6.53 -10.62
CA PRO A 119 -16.32 7.96 -10.32
C PRO A 119 -17.11 8.39 -9.08
N GLU A 120 -18.31 7.83 -8.88
CA GLU A 120 -19.18 8.14 -7.75
C GLU A 120 -18.62 7.70 -6.40
N GLU A 121 -17.86 6.60 -6.38
CA GLU A 121 -17.20 6.10 -5.17
C GLU A 121 -15.87 6.83 -4.94
N TYR A 122 -15.14 7.17 -6.00
CA TYR A 122 -13.92 7.98 -5.92
C TYR A 122 -14.21 9.39 -5.38
N ALA A 123 -15.34 9.99 -5.77
CA ALA A 123 -15.77 11.30 -5.29
C ALA A 123 -15.91 11.38 -3.76
N LEU A 124 -16.13 10.25 -3.07
CA LEU A 124 -16.19 10.21 -1.61
C LEU A 124 -14.83 10.46 -0.95
N VAL A 125 -13.74 10.19 -1.65
CA VAL A 125 -12.36 10.34 -1.12
C VAL A 125 -11.58 11.44 -1.82
N ALA A 126 -12.05 11.92 -2.97
CA ALA A 126 -11.40 12.97 -3.73
C ALA A 126 -11.36 14.31 -2.97
N SER A 127 -10.18 14.92 -2.90
CA SER A 127 -9.94 16.27 -2.42
C SER A 127 -8.52 16.70 -2.78
N PRO A 128 -8.27 17.97 -3.14
CA PRO A 128 -6.91 18.49 -3.30
C PRO A 128 -6.07 18.38 -2.01
N TYR A 129 -6.71 18.10 -0.87
CA TYR A 129 -6.08 17.93 0.44
C TYR A 129 -6.17 16.50 1.00
N ALA A 130 -6.78 15.54 0.30
CA ALA A 130 -6.89 14.16 0.79
C ALA A 130 -5.60 13.36 0.51
N ASN A 131 -4.96 12.91 1.57
CA ASN A 131 -3.74 12.11 1.50
C ASN A 131 -3.90 10.72 2.14
N LEU A 132 -3.29 9.71 1.53
CA LEU A 132 -2.92 8.47 2.20
C LEU A 132 -1.40 8.45 2.42
N TRP A 133 -0.99 8.33 3.68
CA TRP A 133 0.39 8.08 4.08
C TRP A 133 0.68 6.60 4.03
N VAL A 134 1.69 6.18 3.28
CA VAL A 134 2.02 4.77 3.12
C VAL A 134 3.50 4.52 3.41
N ILE A 135 3.77 3.53 4.25
CA ILE A 135 5.11 3.00 4.49
C ILE A 135 5.06 1.48 4.33
N VAL A 136 5.88 0.95 3.44
CA VAL A 136 6.10 -0.48 3.23
C VAL A 136 7.51 -0.82 3.69
N LEU A 137 7.64 -1.73 4.63
CA LEU A 137 8.91 -2.30 5.05
C LEU A 137 9.14 -3.56 4.23
N GLN A 138 10.20 -3.60 3.44
CA GLN A 138 10.53 -4.73 2.58
C GLN A 138 11.83 -5.39 3.04
N MET A 139 11.82 -6.72 3.08
CA MET A 139 13.04 -7.50 3.23
C MET A 139 13.76 -7.52 1.89
N VAL A 140 14.93 -6.91 1.84
CA VAL A 140 15.84 -7.02 0.70
C VAL A 140 17.03 -7.86 1.10
N ARG A 141 17.47 -8.72 0.19
CA ARG A 141 18.81 -9.29 0.33
C ARG A 141 19.78 -8.11 0.18
N PRO A 142 20.80 -7.99 1.05
CA PRO A 142 21.94 -7.17 0.68
C PRO A 142 22.35 -7.62 -0.72
N ALA A 143 22.30 -6.71 -1.71
CA ALA A 143 23.16 -6.91 -2.87
C ALA A 143 24.54 -7.15 -2.26
N THR A 144 25.23 -8.22 -2.68
CA THR A 144 26.66 -8.33 -2.43
C THR A 144 27.24 -6.99 -2.85
N VAL A 145 27.56 -6.14 -1.87
CA VAL A 145 28.18 -4.84 -2.13
C VAL A 145 29.50 -5.22 -2.77
N GLN A 146 29.58 -5.07 -4.10
CA GLN A 146 30.85 -5.13 -4.81
C GLN A 146 31.57 -3.80 -4.64
#